data_AF-A0A926CWV3-F1
#
_entry.id   AF-A0A926CWV3-F1
#
_cell.length_a   1.000
_cell.length_b   1.000
_cell.length_c   1.000
_cell.angle_alpha   90.00
_cell.angle_beta   90.00
_cell.angle_gamma   90.00
#
_symmetry.space_group_name_H-M   'P 1'
#
loop_
_entity.id
_entity.type
_entity.pdbx_description
1 polymer ?
#
loop_
_entity_poly.entity_id
_entity_poly.type
_entity_poly.pdbx_seq_one_letter_code
_entity_poly.pdbx_strand_id
1 'polypeptide(L)'
;MKNLLLTLITACSFSAYAIFPYDHSSVEIKSYGINFTVAIDKQYFPQPAMDFYIENITPGNHLIEIFGGYHCHHYGNHSAKCKREKMYAGRVYIKPASNIKAVIDPYRGFYISDITPLTNYYHDPYPDHSYDQRAAHIPYAMPAGAFGSLLRTLDDQWTDDSRYAIAMQVLETNSFNSMQIKEILEQFWFEENRVRFAKAAYSRVIDPQYYYVVYDAFWFGSSREEVSAYISKGH
;
A
#
# COMPACT_ATOMS: atom_id res chain seq x y z
N MET A 1 -32.78 -37.77 46.68
CA MET A 1 -33.03 -36.30 46.66
C MET A 1 -31.71 -35.64 47.07
N LYS A 2 -30.90 -35.18 46.11
CA LYS A 2 -30.72 -33.76 45.73
C LYS A 2 -30.19 -32.91 46.92
N ASN A 3 -29.04 -32.22 46.92
CA ASN A 3 -28.12 -31.78 45.86
C ASN A 3 -26.74 -31.45 46.47
N LEU A 4 -25.69 -31.71 45.69
CA LEU A 4 -24.31 -31.26 45.90
C LEU A 4 -24.21 -29.77 45.48
N LEU A 5 -23.67 -28.91 46.35
CA LEU A 5 -23.47 -27.49 46.06
C LEU A 5 -22.05 -27.31 45.49
N LEU A 6 -21.94 -27.33 44.16
CA LEU A 6 -20.70 -27.01 43.44
C LEU A 6 -20.72 -25.53 43.09
N THR A 7 -20.02 -24.69 43.86
CA THR A 7 -19.80 -23.28 43.54
C THR A 7 -18.76 -23.17 42.42
N LEU A 8 -19.26 -23.05 41.19
CA LEU A 8 -18.45 -22.76 40.00
C LEU A 8 -18.07 -21.28 40.01
N ILE A 9 -16.81 -20.96 40.35
CA ILE A 9 -16.27 -19.61 40.16
C ILE A 9 -15.95 -19.46 38.67
N THR A 10 -16.91 -18.99 37.87
CA THR A 10 -16.61 -18.47 36.54
C THR A 10 -15.92 -17.14 36.70
N ALA A 11 -14.60 -17.15 36.60
CA ALA A 11 -13.82 -15.97 36.29
C ALA A 11 -14.17 -15.55 34.84
N CYS A 12 -15.27 -14.82 34.69
CA CYS A 12 -15.47 -13.99 33.50
C CYS A 12 -14.42 -12.89 33.56
N SER A 13 -13.30 -13.12 32.89
CA SER A 13 -12.45 -12.04 32.40
C SER A 13 -13.28 -11.25 31.37
N PHE A 14 -14.14 -10.35 31.87
CA PHE A 14 -14.56 -9.19 31.12
C PHE A 14 -13.31 -8.34 30.95
N SER A 15 -12.55 -8.58 29.88
CA SER A 15 -11.73 -7.53 29.33
C SER A 15 -12.70 -6.45 28.88
N ALA A 16 -12.90 -5.44 29.72
CA ALA A 16 -13.47 -4.20 29.28
C ALA A 16 -12.55 -3.67 28.17
N TYR A 17 -12.90 -3.93 26.91
CA TYR A 17 -12.32 -3.18 25.82
C TYR A 17 -12.81 -1.75 26.03
N ALA A 18 -11.92 -0.90 26.52
CA ALA A 18 -12.09 0.52 26.30
C ALA A 18 -12.18 0.68 24.78
N ILE A 19 -13.36 1.03 24.26
CA ILE A 19 -13.50 1.43 22.87
C ILE A 19 -12.80 2.78 22.80
N PHE A 20 -11.50 2.77 22.50
CA PHE A 20 -10.83 4.00 22.17
C PHE A 20 -11.43 4.47 20.83
N PRO A 21 -11.82 5.76 20.70
CA PRO A 21 -12.41 6.29 19.46
C PRO A 21 -11.45 6.30 18.26
N TYR A 22 -10.28 5.66 18.39
CA TYR A 22 -9.17 5.65 17.45
C TYR A 22 -8.75 4.23 17.00
N ASP A 23 -9.41 3.19 17.51
CA ASP A 23 -9.04 1.78 17.26
C ASP A 23 -9.70 1.17 16.03
N HIS A 24 -10.45 1.98 15.29
CA HIS A 24 -11.29 1.51 14.20
C HIS A 24 -11.12 2.42 12.98
N SER A 25 -10.77 1.79 11.87
CA SER A 25 -10.69 2.41 10.55
C SER A 25 -11.64 1.69 9.60
N SER A 26 -11.85 2.25 8.42
CA SER A 26 -12.61 1.60 7.36
C SER A 26 -11.80 1.55 6.08
N VAL A 27 -11.97 0.49 5.29
CA VAL A 27 -11.34 0.34 3.98
C VAL A 27 -12.42 0.16 2.94
N GLU A 28 -12.42 1.04 1.93
CA GLU A 28 -13.20 0.94 0.71
C GLU A 28 -12.25 0.58 -0.44
N ILE A 29 -12.54 -0.46 -1.21
CA ILE A 29 -11.79 -0.84 -2.41
C ILE A 29 -12.76 -0.77 -3.58
N LYS A 30 -12.41 -0.05 -4.65
CA LYS A 30 -13.22 0.06 -5.87
C LYS A 30 -12.53 -0.50 -7.10
N SER A 31 -13.34 -0.99 -8.02
CA SER A 31 -12.98 -1.37 -9.38
C SER A 31 -13.96 -0.75 -10.35
N TYR A 32 -13.47 -0.28 -11.51
CA TYR A 32 -14.29 0.39 -12.52
C TYR A 32 -14.67 -0.50 -13.70
N GLY A 33 -14.30 -1.78 -13.70
CA GLY A 33 -14.54 -2.65 -14.85
C GLY A 33 -14.61 -4.15 -14.58
N ILE A 34 -14.27 -4.59 -13.37
CA ILE A 34 -14.24 -6.01 -13.03
C ILE A 34 -14.81 -6.27 -11.63
N ASN A 35 -15.46 -7.43 -11.48
CA ASN A 35 -15.84 -7.93 -10.16
C ASN A 35 -14.65 -8.60 -9.48
N PHE A 36 -14.43 -8.29 -8.21
CA PHE A 36 -13.36 -8.88 -7.41
C PHE A 36 -13.90 -9.42 -6.08
N THR A 37 -13.12 -10.27 -5.43
CA THR A 37 -13.25 -10.67 -4.02
C THR A 37 -12.00 -10.31 -3.27
N VAL A 38 -12.11 -10.21 -1.96
CA VAL A 38 -11.02 -9.75 -1.09
C VAL A 38 -10.74 -10.82 -0.02
N ALA A 39 -9.49 -10.98 0.36
CA ALA A 39 -9.11 -11.57 1.64
C ALA A 39 -8.33 -10.53 2.46
N ILE A 40 -8.65 -10.42 3.74
CA ILE A 40 -7.93 -9.57 4.70
C ILE A 40 -7.44 -10.48 5.83
N ASP A 41 -6.14 -10.51 6.08
CA ASP A 41 -5.51 -11.37 7.09
C ASP A 41 -5.99 -12.83 7.06
N LYS A 42 -6.06 -13.39 5.85
CA LYS A 42 -6.53 -14.75 5.55
C LYS A 42 -8.05 -14.97 5.74
N GLN A 43 -8.80 -13.97 6.19
CA GLN A 43 -10.25 -14.00 6.16
C GLN A 43 -10.75 -13.66 4.76
N TYR A 44 -11.39 -14.62 4.10
CA TYR A 44 -11.87 -14.48 2.73
C TYR A 44 -13.33 -14.00 2.66
N PHE A 45 -13.58 -13.00 1.82
CA PHE A 45 -14.90 -12.44 1.52
C PHE A 45 -15.33 -12.89 0.12
N PRO A 46 -16.19 -13.92 -0.01
CA PRO A 46 -16.40 -14.64 -1.27
C PRO A 46 -17.35 -13.97 -2.25
N GLN A 47 -18.03 -12.89 -1.87
CA GLN A 47 -19.02 -12.22 -2.73
C GLN A 47 -18.32 -11.32 -3.75
N PRO A 48 -18.43 -11.60 -5.06
CA PRO A 48 -17.89 -10.73 -6.10
C PRO A 48 -18.62 -9.38 -6.13
N ALA A 49 -17.86 -8.28 -6.09
CA ALA A 49 -18.40 -6.93 -6.20
C ALA A 49 -17.43 -6.00 -6.96
N MET A 50 -17.93 -4.84 -7.39
CA MET A 50 -17.11 -3.74 -7.93
C MET A 50 -16.67 -2.76 -6.83
N ASP A 51 -17.30 -2.86 -5.67
CA ASP A 51 -17.04 -2.11 -4.46
C ASP A 51 -17.01 -3.07 -3.27
N PHE A 52 -15.93 -3.00 -2.50
CA PHE A 52 -15.79 -3.73 -1.25
C PHE A 52 -15.60 -2.73 -0.13
N TYR A 53 -16.27 -2.96 0.99
CA TYR A 53 -16.19 -2.09 2.15
C TYR A 53 -16.11 -2.93 3.43
N ILE A 54 -15.18 -2.56 4.31
CA ILE A 54 -15.06 -3.13 5.65
C ILE A 54 -14.93 -2.01 6.68
N GLU A 55 -15.71 -2.13 7.75
CA GLU A 55 -15.64 -1.24 8.91
C GLU A 55 -14.91 -1.92 10.07
N ASN A 56 -14.48 -1.09 11.03
CA ASN A 56 -13.85 -1.54 12.26
C ASN A 56 -12.61 -2.42 12.04
N ILE A 57 -11.90 -2.17 10.94
CA ILE A 57 -10.57 -2.77 10.76
C ILE A 57 -9.60 -2.10 11.73
N THR A 58 -8.81 -2.90 12.43
CA THR A 58 -7.81 -2.39 13.37
C THR A 58 -6.75 -1.58 12.61
N PRO A 59 -6.15 -0.55 13.21
CA PRO A 59 -5.01 0.11 12.61
C PRO A 59 -3.79 -0.81 12.59
N GLY A 60 -2.93 -0.66 11.58
CA GLY A 60 -1.72 -1.47 11.44
C GLY A 60 -1.58 -2.14 10.08
N ASN A 61 -0.66 -3.09 9.96
CA ASN A 61 -0.35 -3.75 8.69
C ASN A 61 -1.24 -4.98 8.47
N HIS A 62 -2.13 -4.90 7.50
CA HIS A 62 -3.05 -5.97 7.11
C HIS A 62 -2.59 -6.62 5.80
N LEU A 63 -2.59 -7.95 5.73
CA LEU A 63 -2.41 -8.65 4.46
C LEU A 63 -3.70 -8.53 3.65
N ILE A 64 -3.64 -7.86 2.51
CA ILE A 64 -4.76 -7.73 1.57
C ILE A 64 -4.45 -8.55 0.33
N GLU A 65 -5.37 -9.45 -0.02
CA GLU A 65 -5.35 -10.18 -1.29
C GLU A 65 -6.63 -9.88 -2.07
N ILE A 66 -6.50 -9.58 -3.36
CA ILE A 66 -7.63 -9.25 -4.22
C ILE A 66 -7.64 -10.23 -5.40
N PHE A 67 -8.80 -10.86 -5.60
CA PHE A 67 -9.00 -11.86 -6.64
C PHE A 67 -10.07 -11.37 -7.62
N GLY A 68 -9.71 -11.20 -8.88
CA GLY A 68 -10.57 -10.63 -9.91
C GLY A 68 -10.12 -11.05 -11.30
N GLY A 69 -10.80 -10.53 -12.32
CA GLY A 69 -10.61 -10.98 -13.68
C GLY A 69 -11.03 -12.45 -13.89
N TYR A 70 -11.20 -12.83 -15.14
CA TYR A 70 -11.39 -14.22 -15.53
C TYR A 70 -10.40 -14.56 -16.63
N HIS A 71 -9.47 -15.47 -16.32
CA HIS A 71 -8.75 -16.15 -17.39
C HIS A 71 -9.62 -17.30 -17.88
N CYS A 72 -10.21 -17.12 -19.05
CA CYS A 72 -11.06 -18.11 -19.68
C CYS A 72 -10.28 -18.83 -20.77
N HIS A 73 -10.02 -20.12 -20.58
CA HIS A 73 -9.50 -20.97 -21.65
C HIS A 73 -10.67 -21.55 -22.46
N HIS A 74 -10.71 -21.21 -23.75
CA HIS A 74 -11.61 -21.84 -24.72
C HIS A 74 -10.88 -23.01 -25.38
N TYR A 75 -11.44 -24.23 -25.25
CA TYR A 75 -10.95 -25.42 -25.94
C TYR A 75 -12.09 -26.03 -26.76
N GLY A 76 -12.00 -25.88 -28.08
CA GLY A 76 -13.00 -26.41 -29.01
C GLY A 76 -14.43 -25.95 -28.69
N ASN A 77 -15.41 -26.84 -28.88
CA ASN A 77 -16.84 -26.55 -28.68
C ASN A 77 -17.31 -26.68 -27.22
N HIS A 78 -16.43 -26.53 -26.23
CA HIS A 78 -16.80 -26.61 -24.82
C HIS A 78 -16.94 -25.23 -24.18
N SER A 79 -17.79 -25.14 -23.14
CA SER A 79 -17.95 -23.95 -22.31
C SER A 79 -16.61 -23.52 -21.72
N ALA A 80 -16.35 -22.21 -21.74
CA ALA A 80 -15.10 -21.63 -21.26
C ALA A 80 -14.82 -22.04 -19.81
N LYS A 81 -13.63 -22.58 -19.54
CA LYS A 81 -13.17 -22.78 -18.17
C LYS A 81 -12.53 -21.48 -17.69
N CYS A 82 -13.25 -20.75 -16.85
CA CYS A 82 -12.81 -19.47 -16.31
C CYS A 82 -12.29 -19.65 -14.88
N LYS A 83 -11.08 -19.16 -14.63
CA LYS A 83 -10.48 -19.09 -13.28
C LYS A 83 -10.29 -17.63 -12.89
N ARG A 84 -10.59 -17.31 -11.62
CA ARG A 84 -10.29 -15.98 -11.06
C ARG A 84 -8.79 -15.86 -10.80
N GLU A 85 -8.23 -14.72 -11.17
CA GLU A 85 -6.81 -14.45 -11.00
C GLU A 85 -6.56 -13.65 -9.72
N LYS A 86 -5.37 -13.80 -9.15
CA LYS A 86 -4.92 -12.97 -8.05
C LYS A 86 -4.37 -11.67 -8.65
N MET A 87 -5.06 -10.57 -8.40
CA MET A 87 -4.71 -9.26 -8.94
C MET A 87 -3.79 -8.46 -8.03
N TYR A 88 -3.90 -8.69 -6.71
CA TYR A 88 -3.02 -8.08 -5.72
C TYR A 88 -2.82 -9.02 -4.54
N ALA A 89 -1.62 -9.00 -3.96
CA ALA A 89 -1.33 -9.54 -2.65
C ALA A 89 -0.18 -8.75 -2.01
N GLY A 90 -0.47 -8.10 -0.88
CA GLY A 90 0.52 -7.28 -0.19
C GLY A 90 0.06 -6.85 1.19
N ARG A 91 0.99 -6.34 1.99
CA ARG A 91 0.68 -5.71 3.27
C ARG A 91 0.32 -4.24 3.05
N VAL A 92 -0.83 -3.84 3.59
CA VAL A 92 -1.33 -2.47 3.51
C VAL A 92 -1.44 -1.92 4.92
N TYR A 93 -0.84 -0.76 5.16
CA TYR A 93 -0.93 -0.07 6.45
C TYR A 93 -2.25 0.70 6.53
N ILE A 94 -3.10 0.29 7.47
CA ILE A 94 -4.37 0.94 7.80
C ILE A 94 -4.08 2.02 8.84
N LYS A 95 -4.15 3.29 8.41
CA LYS A 95 -3.95 4.44 9.29
C LYS A 95 -5.03 4.44 10.39
N PRO A 96 -4.70 4.76 11.65
CA PRO A 96 -5.69 4.89 12.72
C PRO A 96 -6.78 5.91 12.41
N ALA A 97 -7.99 5.66 12.91
CA ALA A 97 -9.13 6.57 12.86
C ALA A 97 -9.37 7.19 11.47
N SER A 98 -9.28 6.37 10.41
CA SER A 98 -9.33 6.86 9.03
C SER A 98 -10.24 6.00 8.16
N ASN A 99 -10.84 6.64 7.16
CA ASN A 99 -11.44 6.00 5.99
C ASN A 99 -10.38 5.95 4.89
N ILE A 100 -9.95 4.73 4.54
CA ILE A 100 -9.00 4.46 3.47
C ILE A 100 -9.80 4.09 2.23
N LYS A 101 -9.57 4.79 1.13
CA LYS A 101 -10.10 4.43 -0.18
C LYS A 101 -8.96 3.94 -1.05
N ALA A 102 -9.17 2.78 -1.67
CA ALA A 102 -8.26 2.17 -2.60
C ALA A 102 -8.97 1.81 -3.89
N VAL A 103 -8.19 1.67 -4.95
CA VAL A 103 -8.66 1.26 -6.27
C VAL A 103 -7.86 0.02 -6.67
N ILE A 104 -8.54 -0.96 -7.25
CA ILE A 104 -7.94 -2.07 -7.98
C ILE A 104 -8.32 -1.94 -9.46
N ASP A 105 -7.30 -1.80 -10.31
CA ASP A 105 -7.45 -1.66 -11.75
C ASP A 105 -6.62 -2.75 -12.48
N PRO A 106 -7.11 -3.32 -13.59
CA PRO A 106 -6.35 -4.32 -14.36
C PRO A 106 -5.03 -3.81 -14.96
N TYR A 107 -4.90 -2.51 -15.21
CA TYR A 107 -3.73 -1.90 -15.85
C TYR A 107 -2.76 -1.30 -14.82
N ARG A 108 -3.31 -0.64 -13.79
CA ARG A 108 -2.54 0.09 -12.75
C ARG A 108 -2.36 -0.71 -11.45
N GLY A 109 -3.02 -1.85 -11.31
CA GLY A 109 -2.96 -2.66 -10.09
C GLY A 109 -3.70 -2.00 -8.92
N PHE A 110 -3.27 -2.33 -7.70
CA PHE A 110 -3.87 -1.83 -6.46
C PHE A 110 -3.13 -0.60 -5.94
N TYR A 111 -3.86 0.47 -5.62
CA TYR A 111 -3.30 1.66 -4.99
C TYR A 111 -4.31 2.35 -4.06
N ILE A 112 -3.80 3.08 -3.06
CA ILE A 112 -4.63 3.91 -2.17
C ILE A 112 -4.89 5.25 -2.86
N SER A 113 -6.16 5.58 -3.09
CA SER A 113 -6.58 6.80 -3.77
C SER A 113 -6.85 7.96 -2.81
N ASP A 114 -7.31 7.67 -1.59
CA ASP A 114 -7.64 8.69 -0.59
C ASP A 114 -7.55 8.14 0.84
N ILE A 115 -7.24 9.00 1.81
CA ILE A 115 -7.30 8.69 3.25
C ILE A 115 -7.94 9.88 3.96
N THR A 116 -9.18 9.70 4.43
CA THR A 116 -9.94 10.72 5.16
C THR A 116 -10.00 10.38 6.65
N PRO A 117 -9.48 11.21 7.57
CA PRO A 117 -9.65 10.99 9.01
C PRO A 117 -11.13 11.03 9.44
N LEU A 118 -11.54 10.14 10.36
CA LEU A 118 -12.93 10.01 10.84
C LEU A 118 -13.35 11.09 11.85
N THR A 119 -12.42 11.96 12.29
CA THR A 119 -12.73 13.08 13.19
C THR A 119 -12.37 14.42 12.53
N ASN A 120 -13.26 15.42 12.65
CA ASN A 120 -12.97 16.83 12.34
C ASN A 120 -12.04 17.49 13.38
N TYR A 121 -11.48 16.69 14.28
CA TYR A 121 -10.63 17.11 15.37
C TYR A 121 -9.56 16.04 15.55
N TYR A 122 -8.72 15.88 14.52
CA TYR A 122 -7.36 15.44 14.76
C TYR A 122 -6.62 16.64 15.36
N HIS A 123 -6.86 16.92 16.64
CA HIS A 123 -5.85 17.60 17.41
C HIS A 123 -4.76 16.56 17.59
N ASP A 124 -3.75 16.65 16.73
CA ASP A 124 -2.48 16.01 16.99
C ASP A 124 -2.13 16.32 18.47
N PRO A 125 -1.95 15.33 19.35
CA PRO A 125 -1.56 15.58 20.73
C PRO A 125 -0.14 16.15 20.82
N TYR A 126 0.56 16.31 19.69
CA TYR A 126 1.69 17.21 19.57
C TYR A 126 1.17 18.62 19.27
N PRO A 127 1.27 19.56 20.23
CA PRO A 127 1.20 20.96 19.90
C PRO A 127 2.15 21.22 18.73
N ASP A 128 1.76 22.12 17.85
CA ASP A 128 2.66 22.80 16.93
C ASP A 128 3.78 23.45 17.76
N HIS A 129 4.77 22.62 18.09
CA HIS A 129 6.01 23.05 18.66
C HIS A 129 6.84 23.47 17.47
N SER A 130 6.74 24.76 17.19
CA SER A 130 7.85 25.60 16.77
C SER A 130 9.15 24.80 16.78
N TYR A 131 9.65 24.46 15.60
CA TYR A 131 10.86 23.68 15.37
C TYR A 131 11.94 24.03 16.39
N ASP A 132 12.00 23.28 17.49
CA ASP A 132 13.15 23.24 18.37
C ASP A 132 13.81 21.89 18.19
N GLN A 133 15.10 21.99 17.93
CA GLN A 133 15.95 20.93 17.42
C GLN A 133 16.08 19.81 18.47
N ARG A 134 16.00 18.55 18.00
CA ARG A 134 16.59 17.32 18.61
C ARG A 134 15.64 16.22 19.11
N ALA A 135 14.53 15.94 18.42
CA ALA A 135 13.84 14.65 18.53
C ALA A 135 14.06 13.84 17.24
N ALA A 136 14.41 12.56 17.39
CA ALA A 136 14.78 11.67 16.29
C ALA A 136 13.68 11.62 15.21
N HIS A 137 14.01 12.17 14.03
CA HIS A 137 13.16 12.21 12.85
C HIS A 137 12.95 10.79 12.34
N ILE A 138 11.79 10.18 12.65
CA ILE A 138 11.36 8.97 11.95
C ILE A 138 10.93 9.42 10.55
N PRO A 139 11.65 9.01 9.48
CA PRO A 139 11.32 9.45 8.14
C PRO A 139 9.99 8.81 7.72
N TYR A 140 9.03 9.63 7.30
CA TYR A 140 7.77 9.18 6.71
C TYR A 140 7.86 9.23 5.19
N ALA A 141 7.24 8.25 4.53
CA ALA A 141 7.09 8.26 3.08
C ALA A 141 6.21 9.44 2.64
N MET A 142 6.44 9.93 1.43
CA MET A 142 5.67 11.04 0.86
C MET A 142 4.15 10.76 0.97
N PRO A 143 3.35 11.72 1.48
CA PRO A 143 1.90 11.54 1.57
C PRO A 143 1.26 11.32 0.20
N ALA A 144 0.26 10.44 0.13
CA ALA A 144 -0.36 10.00 -1.13
C ALA A 144 -0.85 11.16 -2.03
N GLY A 145 -1.43 12.22 -1.47
CA GLY A 145 -1.88 13.38 -2.25
C GLY A 145 -0.73 14.18 -2.89
N ALA A 146 0.37 14.37 -2.15
CA ALA A 146 1.58 14.99 -2.68
C ALA A 146 2.23 14.09 -3.74
N PHE A 147 2.27 12.78 -3.49
CA PHE A 147 2.82 11.79 -4.40
C PHE A 147 2.04 11.69 -5.72
N GLY A 148 0.71 11.66 -5.67
CA GLY A 148 -0.11 11.69 -6.89
C GLY A 148 0.07 12.99 -7.69
N SER A 149 0.39 14.11 -7.03
CA SER A 149 0.72 15.37 -7.71
C SER A 149 2.11 15.32 -8.36
N LEU A 150 3.08 14.68 -7.71
CA LEU A 150 4.38 14.39 -8.31
C LEU A 150 4.24 13.53 -9.57
N LEU A 151 3.49 12.42 -9.51
CA LEU A 151 3.31 11.55 -10.68
C LEU A 151 2.70 12.28 -11.87
N ARG A 152 1.68 13.13 -11.65
CA ARG A 152 1.13 14.00 -12.71
C ARG A 152 2.19 14.95 -13.27
N THR A 153 2.97 15.58 -12.40
CA THR A 153 4.04 16.51 -12.82
C THR A 153 5.09 15.80 -13.69
N LEU A 154 5.45 14.57 -13.34
CA LEU A 154 6.37 13.75 -14.13
C LEU A 154 5.73 13.34 -15.46
N ASP A 155 4.47 12.91 -15.45
CA ASP A 155 3.73 12.51 -16.65
C ASP A 155 3.59 13.65 -17.68
N ASP A 156 3.46 14.89 -17.20
CA ASP A 156 3.39 16.09 -18.05
C ASP A 156 4.71 16.43 -18.75
N GLN A 157 5.85 15.85 -18.34
CA GLN A 157 7.15 16.15 -18.94
C GLN A 157 7.38 15.38 -20.24
N TRP A 158 7.86 16.09 -21.26
CA TRP A 158 8.08 15.54 -22.61
C TRP A 158 9.40 14.82 -22.80
N THR A 159 10.35 14.97 -21.87
CA THR A 159 11.65 14.33 -21.97
C THR A 159 11.97 13.59 -20.68
N ASP A 160 12.65 12.47 -20.84
CA ASP A 160 13.03 11.62 -19.72
C ASP A 160 14.01 12.31 -18.77
N ASP A 161 14.90 13.14 -19.31
CA ASP A 161 15.83 13.96 -18.52
C ASP A 161 15.11 14.99 -17.65
N SER A 162 14.00 15.58 -18.14
CA SER A 162 13.18 16.50 -17.34
C SER A 162 12.45 15.76 -16.23
N ARG A 163 11.92 14.56 -16.52
CA ARG A 163 11.34 13.68 -15.48
C ARG A 163 12.38 13.37 -14.41
N TYR A 164 13.58 13.00 -14.83
CA TYR A 164 14.66 12.62 -13.93
C TYR A 164 15.08 13.80 -13.04
N ALA A 165 15.26 14.99 -13.62
CA ALA A 165 15.63 16.19 -12.87
C ALA A 165 14.59 16.54 -11.78
N ILE A 166 13.30 16.51 -12.12
CA ILE A 166 12.22 16.76 -11.15
C ILE A 166 12.20 15.69 -10.06
N ALA A 167 12.28 14.41 -10.45
CA ALA A 167 12.28 13.31 -9.49
C ALA A 167 13.46 13.41 -8.50
N MET A 168 14.66 13.74 -8.99
CA MET A 168 15.84 13.97 -8.15
C MET A 168 15.67 15.15 -7.20
N GLN A 169 15.15 16.28 -7.69
CA GLN A 169 14.90 17.45 -6.83
C GLN A 169 13.96 17.09 -5.67
N VAL A 170 12.90 16.33 -5.95
CA VAL A 170 11.94 15.93 -4.92
C VAL A 170 12.53 14.89 -3.97
N LEU A 171 13.42 14.02 -4.46
CA LEU A 171 14.16 13.03 -3.68
C LEU A 171 15.06 13.67 -2.61
N GLU A 172 15.57 14.88 -2.83
CA GLU A 172 16.45 15.57 -1.89
C GLU A 172 15.78 15.91 -0.56
N THR A 173 14.47 16.17 -0.56
CA THR A 173 13.74 16.66 0.63
C THR A 173 12.68 15.68 1.14
N ASN A 174 12.49 14.56 0.46
CA ASN A 174 11.45 13.59 0.80
C ASN A 174 12.04 12.19 1.01
N SER A 175 11.30 11.38 1.76
CA SER A 175 11.49 9.93 1.82
C SER A 175 10.32 9.24 1.12
N PHE A 176 10.55 8.02 0.66
CA PHE A 176 9.57 7.24 -0.08
C PHE A 176 9.49 5.83 0.47
N ASN A 177 8.39 5.14 0.18
CA ASN A 177 8.39 3.69 0.30
C ASN A 177 8.79 3.04 -1.04
N SER A 178 9.09 1.75 -1.00
CA SER A 178 9.57 0.98 -2.15
C SER A 178 8.57 0.96 -3.31
N MET A 179 7.26 0.96 -3.02
CA MET A 179 6.21 1.02 -4.04
C MET A 179 6.18 2.38 -4.75
N GLN A 180 6.33 3.48 -4.01
CA GLN A 180 6.41 4.82 -4.59
C GLN A 180 7.63 4.97 -5.48
N ILE A 181 8.77 4.38 -5.11
CA ILE A 181 9.94 4.38 -6.00
C ILE A 181 9.64 3.62 -7.29
N LYS A 182 9.02 2.44 -7.22
CA LYS A 182 8.58 1.69 -8.40
C LYS A 182 7.69 2.54 -9.31
N GLU A 183 6.68 3.20 -8.76
CA GLU A 183 5.75 4.05 -9.53
C GLU A 183 6.46 5.26 -10.19
N ILE A 184 7.47 5.84 -9.53
CA ILE A 184 8.32 6.88 -10.15
C ILE A 184 9.13 6.28 -11.30
N LEU A 185 9.72 5.08 -11.13
CA LEU A 185 10.50 4.43 -12.19
C LEU A 185 9.66 4.17 -13.45
N GLU A 186 8.40 3.81 -13.26
CA GLU A 186 7.45 3.57 -14.36
C GLU A 186 7.13 4.85 -15.15
N GLN A 187 7.42 6.03 -14.60
CA GLN A 187 7.31 7.30 -15.35
C GLN A 187 8.45 7.52 -16.35
N PHE A 188 9.58 6.83 -16.21
CA PHE A 188 10.71 6.98 -17.13
C PHE A 188 10.56 6.12 -18.38
N TRP A 189 10.96 6.64 -19.53
CA TRP A 189 10.96 5.94 -20.81
C TRP A 189 12.28 5.27 -21.15
N PHE A 190 13.40 5.71 -20.58
CA PHE A 190 14.68 5.04 -20.78
C PHE A 190 15.10 4.28 -19.55
N GLU A 191 15.52 3.05 -19.76
CA GLU A 191 15.93 2.17 -18.68
C GLU A 191 17.16 2.68 -17.93
N GLU A 192 18.04 3.39 -18.63
CA GLU A 192 19.20 4.05 -18.02
C GLU A 192 18.78 4.99 -16.88
N ASN A 193 17.75 5.83 -17.10
CA ASN A 193 17.25 6.73 -16.07
C ASN A 193 16.53 6.00 -14.95
N ARG A 194 15.85 4.88 -15.25
CA ARG A 194 15.30 4.01 -14.20
C ARG A 194 16.39 3.49 -13.28
N VAL A 195 17.49 2.98 -13.84
CA VAL A 195 18.62 2.44 -13.06
C VAL A 195 19.27 3.53 -12.22
N ARG A 196 19.54 4.69 -12.84
CA ARG A 196 20.15 5.83 -12.16
C ARG A 196 19.29 6.31 -10.99
N PHE A 197 17.99 6.47 -11.19
CA PHE A 197 17.09 6.93 -10.13
C PHE A 197 16.93 5.88 -9.03
N ALA A 198 16.77 4.60 -9.36
CA ALA A 198 16.63 3.52 -8.38
C ALA A 198 17.83 3.42 -7.43
N LYS A 199 19.05 3.64 -7.93
CA LYS A 199 20.25 3.68 -7.09
C LYS A 199 20.26 4.89 -6.17
N ALA A 200 19.94 6.06 -6.71
CA ALA A 200 19.90 7.31 -5.94
C ALA A 200 18.83 7.28 -4.84
N ALA A 201 17.68 6.67 -5.12
CA ALA A 201 16.54 6.64 -4.23
C ALA A 201 16.66 5.67 -3.06
N TYR A 202 17.53 4.65 -3.16
CA TYR A 202 17.63 3.59 -2.16
C TYR A 202 17.87 4.10 -0.73
N SER A 203 18.72 5.12 -0.57
CA SER A 203 19.03 5.72 0.74
C SER A 203 17.89 6.58 1.33
N ARG A 204 16.88 6.90 0.52
CA ARG A 204 15.69 7.67 0.91
C ARG A 204 14.45 6.80 1.13
N VAL A 205 14.62 5.49 1.09
CA VAL A 205 13.52 4.54 1.26
C VAL A 205 13.33 4.18 2.72
N ILE A 206 12.09 4.28 3.21
CA ILE A 206 11.75 4.00 4.60
C ILE A 206 11.57 2.51 4.90
N ASP A 207 11.37 1.69 3.87
CA ASP A 207 11.12 0.26 3.95
C ASP A 207 12.05 -0.57 3.03
N PRO A 208 13.38 -0.40 3.14
CA PRO A 208 14.35 -1.00 2.21
C PRO A 208 14.29 -2.53 2.15
N GLN A 209 13.76 -3.20 3.19
CA GLN A 209 13.49 -4.64 3.18
C GLN A 209 12.50 -5.07 2.09
N TYR A 210 11.67 -4.16 1.58
CA TYR A 210 10.70 -4.41 0.50
C TYR A 210 11.16 -3.89 -0.86
N TYR A 211 12.41 -3.42 -0.99
CA TYR A 211 12.90 -2.78 -2.20
C TYR A 211 12.93 -3.70 -3.43
N TYR A 212 12.81 -5.02 -3.25
CA TYR A 212 12.71 -5.97 -4.35
C TYR A 212 11.52 -5.70 -5.29
N VAL A 213 10.45 -5.03 -4.83
CA VAL A 213 9.30 -4.66 -5.69
C VAL A 213 9.69 -3.67 -6.79
N VAL A 214 10.75 -2.89 -6.57
CA VAL A 214 11.28 -1.93 -7.55
C VAL A 214 11.82 -2.65 -8.79
N TYR A 215 12.23 -3.92 -8.66
CA TYR A 215 12.79 -4.69 -9.76
C TYR A 215 11.81 -4.96 -10.90
N ASP A 216 10.51 -4.95 -10.61
CA ASP A 216 9.43 -5.12 -11.59
C ASP A 216 9.37 -3.96 -12.59
N ALA A 217 9.90 -2.78 -12.23
CA ALA A 217 9.93 -1.61 -13.11
C ALA A 217 11.06 -1.66 -14.14
N PHE A 218 11.95 -2.66 -14.14
CA PHE A 218 13.01 -2.79 -15.16
C PHE A 218 12.58 -3.73 -16.29
N TRP A 219 12.91 -3.38 -17.54
CA TRP A 219 12.65 -4.26 -18.68
C TRP A 219 13.76 -5.29 -18.88
N PHE A 220 15.02 -4.94 -18.57
CA PHE A 220 16.16 -5.83 -18.73
C PHE A 220 16.61 -6.47 -17.41
N GLY A 221 16.95 -7.75 -17.47
CA GLY A 221 17.52 -8.48 -16.32
C GLY A 221 18.84 -7.87 -15.83
N SER A 222 19.67 -7.39 -16.76
CA SER A 222 20.94 -6.72 -16.46
C SER A 222 20.76 -5.49 -15.57
N SER A 223 19.69 -4.73 -15.76
CA SER A 223 19.39 -3.54 -14.94
C SER A 223 19.04 -3.92 -13.50
N ARG A 224 18.27 -5.00 -13.32
CA ARG A 224 17.95 -5.55 -11.99
C ARG A 224 19.21 -6.02 -11.29
N GLU A 225 20.07 -6.74 -12.01
CA GLU A 225 21.37 -7.20 -11.52
C GLU A 225 22.26 -6.02 -11.11
N GLU A 226 22.29 -4.97 -11.92
CA GLU A 226 23.09 -3.78 -11.66
C GLU A 226 22.63 -3.02 -10.39
N VAL A 227 21.33 -2.83 -10.22
CA VAL A 227 20.77 -2.20 -9.01
C VAL A 227 20.96 -3.09 -7.78
N SER A 228 20.72 -4.40 -7.91
CA SER A 228 20.94 -5.37 -6.84
C SER A 228 22.40 -5.40 -6.39
N ALA A 229 23.35 -5.36 -7.33
CA ALA A 229 24.77 -5.31 -7.05
C ALA A 229 25.18 -3.99 -6.37
N TYR A 230 24.57 -2.87 -6.74
CA TYR A 230 24.78 -1.59 -6.07
C TYR A 230 24.33 -1.63 -4.61
N ILE A 231 23.11 -2.12 -4.34
CA ILE A 231 22.54 -2.23 -3.00
C ILE A 231 23.37 -3.16 -2.10
N SER A 232 23.79 -4.31 -2.64
CA SER A 232 24.54 -5.31 -1.89
C SER A 232 25.94 -4.84 -1.45
N LYS A 233 26.49 -3.80 -2.09
CA LYS A 233 27.81 -3.26 -1.76
C LYS A 233 27.81 -2.30 -0.57
N GLY A 234 26.63 -1.93 -0.05
CA GLY A 234 26.50 -1.07 1.14
C GLY A 234 27.09 0.33 0.92
N HIS A 235 26.29 1.23 0.35
CA HIS A 235 26.63 2.64 0.13
C HIS A 235 25.76 3.56 0.97
#